data_AF-A0A7V4ICE4-F1
#
_entry.id   AF-A0A7V4ICE4-F1
#
_cell.length_a   1.000
_cell.length_b   1.000
_cell.length_c   1.000
_cell.angle_alpha   90.00
_cell.angle_beta   90.00
_cell.angle_gamma   90.00
#
_symmetry.space_group_name_H-M   'P 1'
#
loop_
_entity.id
_entity.type
_entity.pdbx_description
1 polymer ?
#
loop_
_entity_poly.entity_id
_entity_poly.type
_entity_poly.pdbx_seq_one_letter_code
_entity_poly.pdbx_strand_id
1 'polypeptide(L)'
;MKKYLILIWKIIYFNLKIIFAGKFFWFLIGSAGFFAGLSVINVLSNDITRISDLYGILLFSGILLVFYPSVFGIQNDQDARTIEILFGIPNYRYKVWLVRLLMIFVIAFLIILFYTFLSNLLITKFRIAGMTAQVMVPVLFLGMLAFMLSTVIRNGNGTAVVMIIFGIFFLILSDNLSRSQWNVFLNPFDVPRDMNETAWRLTIIKNRIILVTGTLLFLLAGLYNLQKREKFI
;
A
#
# COMPACT_ATOMS: atom_id res chain seq x y z
N MET A 1 -12.61 9.58 30.27
CA MET A 1 -11.72 8.65 29.54
C MET A 1 -12.41 7.40 29.01
N LYS A 2 -13.10 6.57 29.83
CA LYS A 2 -13.76 5.33 29.35
C LYS A 2 -14.74 5.52 28.16
N LYS A 3 -15.57 6.57 28.17
CA LYS A 3 -16.49 6.88 27.05
C LYS A 3 -15.78 7.16 25.71
N TYR A 4 -14.63 7.85 25.74
CA TYR A 4 -13.85 8.15 24.52
C TYR A 4 -13.19 6.89 23.94
N LEU A 5 -12.65 6.02 24.81
CA LEU A 5 -12.08 4.73 24.41
C LEU A 5 -13.13 3.81 23.77
N ILE A 6 -14.33 3.75 24.33
CA ILE A 6 -15.44 2.96 23.77
C ILE A 6 -15.87 3.51 22.39
N LEU A 7 -15.88 4.83 22.21
CA LEU A 7 -16.21 5.46 20.94
C LEU A 7 -15.15 5.15 19.87
N ILE A 8 -13.86 5.27 20.20
CA ILE A 8 -12.74 4.93 19.32
C ILE A 8 -12.82 3.45 18.91
N TRP A 9 -13.06 2.55 19.86
CA TRP A 9 -13.18 1.13 19.59
C TRP A 9 -14.36 0.81 18.66
N LYS A 10 -15.52 1.46 18.85
CA LYS A 10 -16.67 1.31 17.93
C LYS A 10 -16.35 1.80 16.52
N ILE A 11 -15.64 2.92 16.38
CA ILE A 11 -15.21 3.45 15.07
C ILE A 11 -14.25 2.47 14.38
N ILE A 12 -13.28 1.93 15.12
CA ILE A 12 -12.32 0.94 14.61
C ILE A 12 -13.04 -0.33 14.18
N TYR A 13 -13.89 -0.90 15.04
CA TYR A 13 -14.64 -2.12 14.75
C TYR A 13 -15.54 -1.97 13.52
N PHE A 14 -16.24 -0.83 13.40
CA PHE A 14 -17.12 -0.58 12.26
C PHE A 14 -16.33 -0.45 10.96
N ASN A 15 -15.21 0.28 10.97
CA ASN A 15 -14.38 0.39 9.77
C ASN A 15 -13.66 -0.91 9.41
N LEU A 16 -13.20 -1.69 10.39
CA LEU A 16 -12.66 -3.03 10.15
C LEU A 16 -13.70 -3.93 9.50
N LYS A 17 -14.94 -3.91 9.99
CA LYS A 17 -16.05 -4.64 9.37
C LYS A 17 -16.27 -4.21 7.92
N ILE A 18 -16.13 -2.93 7.58
CA ILE A 18 -16.23 -2.43 6.21
C ILE A 18 -15.03 -2.85 5.36
N ILE A 19 -13.81 -2.74 5.88
CA ILE A 19 -12.58 -3.12 5.16
C ILE A 19 -12.59 -4.62 4.84
N PHE A 20 -12.99 -5.46 5.81
CA PHE A 20 -13.12 -6.90 5.63
C PHE A 20 -14.44 -7.33 4.98
N ALA A 21 -15.40 -6.42 4.77
CA ALA A 21 -16.60 -6.71 4.00
C ALA A 21 -16.29 -6.81 2.50
N GLY A 22 -16.99 -7.71 1.82
CA GLY A 22 -16.81 -7.94 0.39
C GLY A 22 -15.59 -8.78 0.05
N LYS A 23 -14.86 -8.42 -1.00
CA LYS A 23 -13.80 -9.27 -1.59
C LYS A 23 -12.41 -9.07 -0.98
N PHE A 24 -12.23 -8.20 0.02
CA PHE A 24 -10.91 -7.95 0.62
C PHE A 24 -10.27 -9.22 1.20
N PHE A 25 -11.08 -10.08 1.81
CA PHE A 25 -10.59 -11.36 2.34
C PHE A 25 -9.95 -12.24 1.26
N TRP A 26 -10.49 -12.23 0.03
CA TRP A 26 -9.88 -12.93 -1.11
C TRP A 26 -8.54 -12.31 -1.54
N PHE A 27 -8.40 -10.99 -1.46
CA PHE A 27 -7.11 -10.31 -1.73
C PHE A 27 -6.08 -10.57 -0.63
N LEU A 28 -6.51 -10.68 0.63
CA LEU A 28 -5.65 -11.09 1.75
C LEU A 28 -5.08 -12.50 1.51
N ILE A 29 -5.96 -13.46 1.18
CA ILE A 29 -5.55 -14.83 0.84
C ILE A 29 -4.68 -14.83 -0.41
N GLY A 30 -5.04 -14.06 -1.43
CA GLY A 30 -4.27 -13.90 -2.66
C GLY A 30 -2.85 -13.42 -2.36
N SER A 31 -2.69 -12.39 -1.53
CA SER A 31 -1.37 -11.88 -1.12
C SER A 31 -0.56 -12.96 -0.39
N ALA A 32 -1.19 -13.68 0.53
CA ALA A 32 -0.53 -14.77 1.25
C ALA A 32 -0.11 -15.91 0.31
N GLY A 33 -0.97 -16.25 -0.66
CA GLY A 33 -0.71 -17.25 -1.69
C GLY A 33 0.43 -16.84 -2.62
N PHE A 34 0.45 -15.59 -3.10
CA PHE A 34 1.57 -15.06 -3.90
C PHE A 34 2.86 -15.01 -3.09
N PHE A 35 2.81 -14.58 -1.83
CA PHE A 35 3.97 -14.57 -0.95
C PHE A 35 4.55 -15.99 -0.79
N ALA A 36 3.72 -16.96 -0.41
CA ALA A 36 4.15 -18.34 -0.21
C ALA A 36 4.64 -18.99 -1.51
N GLY A 37 3.86 -18.86 -2.59
CA GLY A 37 4.18 -19.43 -3.90
C GLY A 37 5.48 -18.87 -4.47
N LEU A 38 5.63 -17.55 -4.52
CA LEU A 38 6.86 -16.92 -5.02
C LEU A 38 8.06 -17.21 -4.13
N SER A 39 7.87 -17.29 -2.80
CA SER A 39 8.95 -17.67 -1.88
C SER A 39 9.42 -19.11 -2.11
N VAL A 40 8.50 -20.06 -2.27
CA VAL A 40 8.82 -21.47 -2.56
C VAL A 40 9.53 -21.58 -3.91
N ILE A 41 9.01 -20.93 -4.95
CA ILE A 41 9.65 -20.91 -6.27
C ILE A 41 11.07 -20.34 -6.18
N ASN A 42 11.26 -19.25 -5.44
CA ASN A 42 12.56 -18.62 -5.29
C ASN A 42 13.58 -19.52 -4.58
N VAL A 43 13.15 -20.22 -3.53
CA VAL A 43 13.99 -21.18 -2.79
C VAL A 43 14.32 -22.42 -3.64
N LEU A 44 13.39 -22.89 -4.47
CA LEU A 44 13.63 -24.04 -5.35
C LEU A 44 14.50 -23.70 -6.56
N SER A 45 14.43 -22.46 -7.05
CA SER A 45 15.11 -22.04 -8.28
C SER A 45 16.51 -21.49 -8.06
N ASN A 46 16.84 -21.05 -6.84
CA ASN A 46 18.13 -20.43 -6.53
C ASN A 46 18.86 -21.23 -5.46
N ASP A 47 20.13 -21.57 -5.71
CA ASP A 47 20.99 -22.23 -4.71
C ASP A 47 21.23 -21.36 -3.46
N ILE A 48 21.19 -20.03 -3.62
CA ILE A 48 21.31 -19.05 -2.53
C ILE A 48 20.27 -17.95 -2.75
N THR A 49 19.22 -17.96 -1.93
CA THR A 49 18.23 -16.87 -1.92
C THR A 49 18.86 -15.56 -1.46
N ARG A 50 18.79 -14.53 -2.31
CA ARG A 50 19.30 -13.19 -1.99
C ARG A 50 18.22 -12.35 -1.29
N ILE A 51 18.67 -11.43 -0.43
CA ILE A 51 17.80 -10.47 0.24
C ILE A 51 17.09 -9.55 -0.78
N SER A 52 17.74 -9.27 -1.91
CA SER A 52 17.17 -8.50 -3.03
C SER A 52 15.88 -9.12 -3.56
N ASP A 53 15.82 -10.44 -3.67
CA ASP A 53 14.70 -11.13 -4.32
C ASP A 53 13.51 -11.19 -3.37
N LEU A 54 13.79 -11.40 -2.08
CA LEU A 54 12.79 -11.32 -1.01
C LEU A 54 12.15 -9.93 -0.92
N TYR A 55 12.91 -8.87 -1.20
CA TYR A 55 12.36 -7.52 -1.28
C TYR A 55 11.30 -7.41 -2.37
N GLY A 56 11.58 -7.93 -3.57
CA GLY A 56 10.64 -7.93 -4.68
C GLY A 56 9.36 -8.71 -4.37
N ILE A 57 9.49 -9.90 -3.75
CA ILE A 57 8.34 -10.74 -3.37
C ILE A 57 7.47 -10.02 -2.33
N LEU A 58 8.08 -9.49 -1.28
CA LEU A 58 7.37 -8.77 -0.21
C LEU A 58 6.71 -7.48 -0.72
N LEU A 59 7.39 -6.76 -1.61
CA LEU A 59 6.87 -5.57 -2.28
C LEU A 59 5.61 -5.90 -3.09
N PHE A 60 5.67 -6.93 -3.92
CA PHE A 60 4.54 -7.36 -4.73
C PHE A 60 3.34 -7.76 -3.87
N SER A 61 3.56 -8.59 -2.85
CA SER A 61 2.51 -8.97 -1.88
C SER A 61 1.95 -7.77 -1.14
N GLY A 62 2.80 -6.83 -0.71
CA GLY A 62 2.38 -5.61 -0.03
C GLY A 62 1.50 -4.70 -0.90
N ILE A 63 1.84 -4.54 -2.18
CA ILE A 63 1.03 -3.78 -3.13
C ILE A 63 -0.34 -4.43 -3.29
N LEU A 64 -0.40 -5.75 -3.43
CA LEU A 64 -1.66 -6.49 -3.58
C LEU A 64 -2.61 -6.28 -2.38
N LEU A 65 -2.08 -6.27 -1.15
CA LEU A 65 -2.85 -6.05 0.07
C LEU A 65 -3.54 -4.68 0.09
N VAL A 66 -2.82 -3.64 -0.31
CA VAL A 66 -3.31 -2.25 -0.24
C VAL A 66 -4.14 -1.87 -1.46
N PHE A 67 -3.93 -2.56 -2.59
CA PHE A 67 -4.61 -2.29 -3.86
C PHE A 67 -6.14 -2.32 -3.72
N TYR A 68 -6.70 -3.45 -3.30
CA TYR A 68 -8.16 -3.60 -3.23
C TYR A 68 -8.85 -2.56 -2.34
N PRO A 69 -8.47 -2.39 -1.06
CA PRO A 69 -9.18 -1.46 -0.17
C PRO A 69 -8.99 0.01 -0.59
N SER A 70 -7.90 0.37 -1.26
CA SER A 70 -7.65 1.75 -1.74
C SER A 70 -8.43 2.06 -3.02
N VAL A 71 -8.55 1.09 -3.94
CA VAL A 71 -9.25 1.21 -5.22
C VAL A 71 -10.77 1.12 -5.05
N PHE A 72 -11.25 0.08 -4.35
CA PHE A 72 -12.67 -0.23 -4.24
C PHE A 72 -13.33 0.35 -3.00
N GLY A 73 -12.57 0.92 -2.06
CA GLY A 73 -13.13 1.42 -0.81
C GLY A 73 -14.22 2.46 -1.03
N ILE A 74 -14.06 3.38 -1.99
CA ILE A 74 -15.03 4.47 -2.22
C ILE A 74 -16.31 3.93 -2.87
N GLN A 75 -16.16 3.00 -3.81
CA GLN A 75 -17.30 2.37 -4.47
C GLN A 75 -18.11 1.51 -3.48
N ASN A 76 -17.43 0.69 -2.68
CA ASN A 76 -18.10 -0.17 -1.70
C ASN A 76 -18.89 0.64 -0.66
N ASP A 77 -18.42 1.84 -0.27
CA ASP A 77 -19.20 2.73 0.60
C ASP A 77 -20.48 3.25 -0.08
N GLN A 78 -20.41 3.59 -1.36
CA GLN A 78 -21.57 4.06 -2.14
C GLN A 78 -22.60 2.95 -2.31
N ASP A 79 -22.14 1.75 -2.65
CA ASP A 79 -22.99 0.58 -2.91
C ASP A 79 -23.66 0.06 -1.62
N ALA A 80 -23.01 0.18 -0.47
CA ALA A 80 -23.52 -0.32 0.81
C ALA A 80 -24.60 0.57 1.46
N ARG A 81 -25.10 1.64 0.81
CA ARG A 81 -26.03 2.68 1.36
C ARG A 81 -25.65 3.22 2.76
N THR A 82 -24.42 2.97 3.21
CA THR A 82 -23.93 3.43 4.51
C THR A 82 -23.66 4.93 4.48
N ILE A 83 -23.54 5.51 3.28
CA ILE A 83 -23.41 6.95 3.07
C ILE A 83 -24.71 7.72 3.41
N GLU A 84 -25.90 7.12 3.38
CA GLU A 84 -27.14 7.83 3.75
C GLU A 84 -27.45 7.72 5.25
N ILE A 85 -27.19 6.57 5.86
CA ILE A 85 -27.51 6.32 7.28
C ILE A 85 -26.43 6.89 8.23
N LEU A 86 -25.17 7.01 7.78
CA LEU A 86 -24.07 7.57 8.58
C LEU A 86 -23.89 9.10 8.40
N PHE A 87 -24.51 9.73 7.38
CA PHE A 87 -24.22 11.14 7.00
C PHE A 87 -25.46 12.05 6.93
N GLY A 88 -26.22 12.11 8.02
CA GLY A 88 -27.13 13.23 8.26
C GLY A 88 -26.42 14.56 8.59
N ILE A 89 -25.08 14.61 8.60
CA ILE A 89 -24.29 15.80 8.97
C ILE A 89 -23.26 16.11 7.86
N PRO A 90 -23.28 17.33 7.26
CA PRO A 90 -22.26 17.79 6.32
C PRO A 90 -20.84 17.78 6.94
N ASN A 91 -19.79 17.59 6.12
CA ASN A 91 -18.38 17.80 6.51
C ASN A 91 -17.67 16.70 7.34
N TYR A 92 -18.10 15.44 7.22
CA TYR A 92 -17.51 14.30 7.97
C TYR A 92 -16.84 13.23 7.09
N ARG A 93 -17.01 13.24 5.76
CA ARG A 93 -16.58 12.14 4.87
C ARG A 93 -15.06 11.99 4.80
N TYR A 94 -14.34 13.09 4.60
CA TYR A 94 -12.88 13.07 4.49
C TYR A 94 -12.20 12.59 5.78
N LYS A 95 -12.76 12.91 6.95
CA LYS A 95 -12.23 12.46 8.26
C LYS A 95 -12.36 10.95 8.43
N VAL A 96 -13.52 10.39 8.10
CA VAL A 96 -13.75 8.94 8.17
C VAL A 96 -12.81 8.22 7.21
N TRP A 97 -12.65 8.75 5.99
CA TRP A 97 -11.74 8.18 5.00
C TRP A 97 -10.28 8.23 5.42
N LEU A 98 -9.83 9.34 6.03
CA LEU A 98 -8.50 9.45 6.59
C LEU A 98 -8.24 8.37 7.66
N VAL A 99 -9.18 8.17 8.60
CA VAL A 99 -9.05 7.12 9.63
C VAL A 99 -9.00 5.74 8.96
N ARG A 100 -9.83 5.50 7.95
CA ARG A 100 -9.86 4.22 7.23
C ARG A 100 -8.55 3.92 6.50
N LEU A 101 -8.00 4.89 5.77
CA LEU A 101 -6.69 4.74 5.11
C LEU A 101 -5.61 4.41 6.14
N LEU A 102 -5.59 5.12 7.27
CA LEU A 102 -4.64 4.83 8.34
C LEU A 102 -4.78 3.39 8.85
N MET A 103 -6.00 2.88 9.03
CA MET A 103 -6.22 1.48 9.42
C MET A 103 -5.77 0.50 8.34
N ILE A 104 -6.05 0.75 7.05
CA ILE A 104 -5.60 -0.09 5.94
C ILE A 104 -4.07 -0.22 5.97
N PHE A 105 -3.35 0.89 6.13
CA PHE A 105 -1.89 0.88 6.17
C PHE A 105 -1.33 0.24 7.45
N VAL A 106 -1.99 0.40 8.60
CA VAL A 106 -1.60 -0.30 9.83
C VAL A 106 -1.76 -1.82 9.68
N ILE A 107 -2.89 -2.27 9.11
CA ILE A 107 -3.13 -3.70 8.86
C ILE A 107 -2.11 -4.24 7.86
N ALA A 108 -1.87 -3.52 6.75
CA ALA A 108 -0.86 -3.91 5.77
C ALA A 108 0.54 -3.97 6.39
N PHE A 109 0.91 -3.00 7.23
CA PHE A 109 2.17 -3.01 7.95
C PHE A 109 2.31 -4.23 8.87
N LEU A 110 1.27 -4.59 9.63
CA LEU A 110 1.27 -5.77 10.49
C LEU A 110 1.38 -7.08 9.69
N ILE A 111 0.69 -7.18 8.55
CA ILE A 111 0.76 -8.36 7.69
C ILE A 111 2.14 -8.49 7.03
N ILE A 112 2.69 -7.40 6.50
CA ILE A 112 4.03 -7.41 5.91
C ILE A 112 5.07 -7.69 6.99
N LEU A 113 4.91 -7.16 8.20
CA LEU A 113 5.77 -7.48 9.34
C LEU A 113 5.75 -8.99 9.63
N PHE A 114 4.56 -9.60 9.62
CA PHE A 114 4.42 -11.05 9.75
C PHE A 114 5.09 -11.82 8.60
N TYR A 115 4.93 -11.39 7.34
CA TYR A 115 5.63 -12.00 6.20
C TYR A 115 7.15 -11.89 6.33
N THR A 116 7.66 -10.71 6.69
CA THR A 116 9.10 -10.51 6.90
C THR A 116 9.65 -11.34 8.05
N PHE A 117 8.88 -11.53 9.13
CA PHE A 117 9.23 -12.42 10.23
C PHE A 117 9.32 -13.87 9.76
N LEU A 118 8.34 -14.31 8.96
CA LEU A 118 8.29 -15.66 8.41
C LEU A 118 9.45 -15.90 7.42
N SER A 119 9.74 -14.95 6.52
CA SER A 119 10.90 -15.02 5.62
C SER A 119 12.23 -15.02 6.37
N ASN A 120 12.35 -14.25 7.46
CA ASN A 120 13.55 -14.23 8.29
C ASN A 120 13.79 -15.57 9.01
N LEU A 121 12.71 -16.27 9.39
CA LEU A 121 12.78 -17.57 10.05
C LEU A 121 13.03 -18.73 9.07
N LEU A 122 12.36 -18.71 7.91
CA LEU A 122 12.37 -19.84 6.96
C LEU A 122 13.42 -19.73 5.85
N ILE A 123 13.81 -18.52 5.43
CA ILE A 123 14.57 -18.33 4.18
C ILE A 123 15.97 -17.77 4.44
N THR A 124 16.08 -16.52 4.93
CA THR A 124 17.37 -15.86 5.11
C THR A 124 17.28 -14.84 6.23
N LYS A 125 18.33 -14.73 7.05
CA LYS A 125 18.36 -13.80 8.17
C LYS A 125 18.59 -12.36 7.70
N PHE A 126 17.75 -11.43 8.14
CA PHE A 126 17.90 -10.00 7.90
C PHE A 126 17.19 -9.17 8.98
N ARG A 127 17.40 -7.84 8.97
CA ARG A 127 16.74 -6.95 9.92
C ARG A 127 15.27 -6.75 9.54
N ILE A 128 14.37 -7.48 10.22
CA ILE A 128 12.92 -7.50 10.00
C ILE A 128 12.35 -6.08 9.85
N ALA A 129 12.49 -5.24 10.89
CA ALA A 129 11.94 -3.88 10.88
C ALA A 129 12.50 -3.00 9.74
N GLY A 130 13.77 -3.20 9.36
CA GLY A 130 14.39 -2.46 8.26
C GLY A 130 13.78 -2.86 6.92
N MET A 131 13.60 -4.16 6.69
CA MET A 131 12.96 -4.69 5.48
C MET A 131 11.51 -4.22 5.36
N THR A 132 10.72 -4.38 6.43
CA THR A 132 9.31 -3.95 6.45
C THR A 132 9.17 -2.47 6.14
N ALA A 133 9.99 -1.61 6.75
CA ALA A 133 9.94 -0.17 6.50
C ALA A 133 10.29 0.20 5.04
N GLN A 134 11.29 -0.47 4.46
CA GLN A 134 11.70 -0.23 3.07
C GLN A 134 10.63 -0.69 2.06
N VAL A 135 9.90 -1.76 2.36
CA VAL A 135 8.78 -2.25 1.55
C VAL A 135 7.56 -1.34 1.69
N MET A 136 7.30 -0.84 2.90
CA MET A 136 6.11 -0.04 3.18
C MET A 136 6.11 1.29 2.43
N VAL A 137 7.28 1.90 2.14
CA VAL A 137 7.33 3.22 1.47
C VAL A 137 6.73 3.18 0.04
N PRO A 138 7.15 2.29 -0.88
CA PRO A 138 6.48 2.14 -2.17
C PRO A 138 5.02 1.70 -2.06
N VAL A 139 4.70 0.82 -1.10
CA VAL A 139 3.33 0.34 -0.88
C VAL A 139 2.40 1.48 -0.46
N LEU A 140 2.85 2.37 0.42
CA LEU A 140 2.13 3.58 0.81
C LEU A 140 1.92 4.51 -0.39
N PHE A 141 2.96 4.73 -1.19
CA PHE A 141 2.90 5.59 -2.37
C PHE A 141 1.85 5.10 -3.37
N LEU A 142 1.90 3.81 -3.74
CA LEU A 142 0.93 3.23 -4.68
C LEU A 142 -0.47 3.14 -4.08
N GLY A 143 -0.60 2.87 -2.79
CA GLY A 143 -1.88 2.90 -2.09
C GLY A 143 -2.54 4.27 -2.10
N MET A 144 -1.77 5.33 -1.83
CA MET A 144 -2.29 6.71 -1.88
C MET A 144 -2.58 7.16 -3.30
N LEU A 145 -1.77 6.76 -4.29
CA LEU A 145 -2.06 7.02 -5.70
C LEU A 145 -3.38 6.35 -6.12
N ALA A 146 -3.59 5.08 -5.72
CA ALA A 146 -4.83 4.36 -5.96
C ALA A 146 -6.05 5.04 -5.31
N PHE A 147 -5.89 5.51 -4.07
CA PHE A 147 -6.92 6.29 -3.37
C PHE A 147 -7.23 7.61 -4.09
N MET A 148 -6.21 8.37 -4.48
CA MET A 148 -6.42 9.61 -5.23
C MET A 148 -7.19 9.33 -6.53
N LEU A 149 -6.80 8.32 -7.30
CA LEU A 149 -7.48 7.96 -8.53
C LEU A 149 -8.92 7.47 -8.29
N SER A 150 -9.18 6.72 -7.21
CA SER A 150 -10.54 6.28 -6.89
C SER A 150 -11.46 7.46 -6.58
N THR A 151 -10.95 8.54 -5.97
CA THR A 151 -11.73 9.77 -5.76
C THR A 151 -12.05 10.51 -7.06
N VAL A 152 -11.19 10.41 -8.08
CA VAL A 152 -11.36 11.08 -9.38
C VAL A 152 -12.30 10.28 -10.29
N ILE A 153 -12.05 8.99 -10.46
CA ILE A 153 -12.76 8.12 -11.43
C ILE A 153 -14.13 7.70 -10.90
N ARG A 154 -14.33 7.63 -9.57
CA ARG A 154 -15.61 7.27 -8.92
C ARG A 154 -16.14 5.87 -9.28
N ASN A 155 -15.30 5.04 -9.86
CA ASN A 155 -15.59 3.65 -10.19
C ASN A 155 -14.35 2.82 -9.83
N GLY A 156 -14.54 1.80 -8.99
CA GLY A 156 -13.46 0.92 -8.54
C GLY A 156 -12.88 0.10 -9.68
N ASN A 157 -13.70 -0.40 -10.60
CA ASN A 157 -13.22 -1.14 -11.77
C ASN A 157 -12.38 -0.25 -12.69
N GLY A 158 -12.87 0.96 -12.98
CA GLY A 158 -12.11 1.93 -13.80
C GLY A 158 -10.79 2.33 -13.15
N THR A 159 -10.80 2.55 -11.83
CA THR A 159 -9.58 2.86 -11.07
C THR A 159 -8.61 1.68 -11.08
N ALA A 160 -9.08 0.43 -10.94
CA ALA A 160 -8.25 -0.75 -11.00
C ALA A 160 -7.50 -0.86 -12.34
N VAL A 161 -8.20 -0.64 -13.45
CA VAL A 161 -7.59 -0.68 -14.80
C VAL A 161 -6.53 0.40 -14.94
N VAL A 162 -6.83 1.63 -14.53
CA VAL A 162 -5.85 2.74 -14.60
C VAL A 162 -4.63 2.46 -13.71
N MET A 163 -4.84 1.90 -12.52
CA MET A 163 -3.74 1.50 -11.63
C MET A 163 -2.86 0.40 -12.23
N ILE A 164 -3.45 -0.57 -12.93
CA ILE A 164 -2.70 -1.62 -13.62
C ILE A 164 -1.85 -1.00 -14.75
N ILE A 165 -2.41 -0.06 -15.53
CA ILE A 165 -1.67 0.67 -16.56
C ILE A 165 -0.48 1.41 -15.95
N PHE A 166 -0.68 2.13 -14.85
CA PHE A 166 0.42 2.79 -14.12
C PHE A 166 1.45 1.79 -13.58
N GLY A 167 1.00 0.65 -13.05
CA GLY A 167 1.89 -0.41 -12.56
C GLY A 167 2.79 -0.97 -13.67
N ILE A 168 2.21 -1.26 -14.84
CA ILE A 168 2.94 -1.72 -16.02
C ILE A 168 3.90 -0.62 -16.51
N PHE A 169 3.46 0.63 -16.55
CA PHE A 169 4.29 1.76 -16.94
C PHE A 169 5.51 1.91 -16.03
N PHE A 170 5.33 1.84 -14.70
CA PHE A 170 6.44 1.87 -13.76
C PHE A 170 7.36 0.65 -13.87
N LEU A 171 6.83 -0.52 -14.21
CA LEU A 171 7.62 -1.74 -14.42
C LEU A 171 8.48 -1.64 -15.68
N ILE A 172 7.96 -1.13 -16.80
CA ILE A 172 8.77 -0.92 -18.02
C ILE A 172 9.91 0.08 -17.76
N LEU A 173 9.65 1.09 -16.93
CA LEU A 173 10.64 2.07 -16.55
C LEU A 173 11.63 1.58 -15.49
N SER A 174 11.33 0.50 -14.74
CA SER A 174 12.15 0.10 -13.58
C SER A 174 13.56 -0.29 -13.98
N ASP A 175 13.73 -0.94 -15.13
CA ASP A 175 15.04 -1.40 -15.60
C ASP A 175 15.91 -0.23 -16.04
N ASN A 176 15.33 0.69 -16.81
CA ASN A 176 15.99 1.93 -17.27
C ASN A 176 16.29 2.89 -16.10
N LEU A 177 15.44 2.91 -15.07
CA LEU A 177 15.59 3.75 -13.87
C LEU A 177 16.24 3.00 -12.71
N SER A 178 16.81 1.81 -12.89
CA SER A 178 17.41 0.99 -11.83
C SER A 178 18.42 1.75 -10.96
N ARG A 179 19.14 2.71 -11.55
CA ARG A 179 20.15 3.57 -10.88
C ARG A 179 19.60 4.93 -10.44
N SER A 180 18.35 5.23 -10.77
CA SER A 180 17.74 6.55 -10.63
C SER A 180 16.89 6.65 -9.38
N GLN A 181 16.93 7.84 -8.77
CA GLN A 181 16.08 8.21 -7.63
C GLN A 181 14.57 8.20 -7.96
N TRP A 182 14.19 8.14 -9.24
CA TRP A 182 12.79 8.15 -9.69
C TRP A 182 12.14 6.77 -9.78
N ASN A 183 12.90 5.69 -9.56
CA ASN A 183 12.34 4.34 -9.64
C ASN A 183 11.45 4.04 -8.42
N VAL A 184 10.15 3.85 -8.66
CA VAL A 184 9.19 3.52 -7.60
C VAL A 184 9.50 2.19 -6.93
N PHE A 185 10.07 1.24 -7.68
CA PHE A 185 10.41 -0.11 -7.23
C PHE A 185 11.91 -0.27 -6.90
N LEU A 186 12.60 0.84 -6.60
CA LEU A 186 14.03 0.83 -6.28
C LEU A 186 14.33 -0.11 -5.11
N ASN A 187 15.07 -1.18 -5.40
CA ASN A 187 15.50 -2.17 -4.44
C ASN A 187 16.72 -1.67 -3.65
N PRO A 188 16.62 -1.45 -2.33
CA PRO A 188 17.74 -0.92 -1.56
C PRO A 188 18.83 -1.96 -1.26
N PHE A 189 18.55 -3.26 -1.47
CA PHE A 189 19.44 -4.37 -1.17
C PHE A 189 20.24 -4.87 -2.38
N ASP A 190 20.03 -4.28 -3.55
CA ASP A 190 20.78 -4.59 -4.76
C ASP A 190 21.72 -3.42 -5.09
N VAL A 191 22.99 -3.53 -4.67
CA VAL A 191 23.98 -2.47 -4.90
C VAL A 191 24.60 -2.65 -6.30
N PRO A 192 24.48 -1.66 -7.21
CA PRO A 192 25.11 -1.76 -8.52
C PRO A 192 26.64 -1.84 -8.40
N ARG A 193 27.27 -2.77 -9.11
CA ARG A 193 28.73 -3.02 -9.06
C ARG A 193 29.58 -1.79 -9.41
N ASP A 194 29.04 -0.87 -10.20
CA ASP A 194 29.75 0.32 -10.68
C ASP A 194 29.57 1.56 -9.78
N MET A 195 28.89 1.42 -8.63
CA MET A 195 28.50 2.55 -7.79
C MET A 195 29.06 2.42 -6.37
N ASN A 196 29.63 3.52 -5.85
CA ASN A 196 30.08 3.56 -4.47
C ASN A 196 28.90 3.41 -3.50
N GLU A 197 29.08 2.69 -2.39
CA GLU A 197 28.04 2.43 -1.39
C GLU A 197 27.43 3.72 -0.82
N THR A 198 28.25 4.76 -0.66
CA THR A 198 27.81 6.08 -0.19
C THR A 198 26.90 6.78 -1.18
N ALA A 199 27.23 6.72 -2.48
CA ALA A 199 26.42 7.28 -3.55
C ALA A 199 25.09 6.51 -3.65
N TRP A 200 25.13 5.18 -3.54
CA TRP A 200 23.92 4.36 -3.58
C TRP A 200 22.96 4.67 -2.42
N ARG A 201 23.51 4.82 -1.21
CA ARG A 201 22.72 5.23 -0.04
C ARG A 201 22.06 6.59 -0.23
N LEU A 202 22.75 7.55 -0.87
CA LEU A 202 22.17 8.84 -1.22
C LEU A 202 21.01 8.70 -2.22
N THR A 203 21.15 7.86 -3.25
CA THR A 203 20.08 7.58 -4.21
C THR A 203 18.86 6.98 -3.52
N ILE A 204 19.05 6.01 -2.61
CA ILE A 204 17.96 5.41 -1.83
C ILE A 204 17.25 6.48 -0.99
N ILE A 205 17.99 7.32 -0.26
CA ILE A 205 17.40 8.36 0.59
C ILE A 205 16.58 9.33 -0.26
N LYS A 206 17.13 9.82 -1.38
CA LYS A 206 16.41 10.72 -2.29
C LYS A 206 15.14 10.07 -2.84
N ASN A 207 15.22 8.81 -3.24
CA ASN A 207 14.06 8.05 -3.69
C ASN A 207 12.97 7.96 -2.61
N ARG A 208 13.34 7.61 -1.36
CA ARG A 208 12.36 7.54 -0.26
C ARG A 208 11.74 8.90 0.05
N ILE A 209 12.50 9.99 -0.03
CA ILE A 209 11.97 11.34 0.13
C ILE A 209 10.96 11.67 -0.98
N ILE A 210 11.26 11.35 -2.24
CA ILE A 210 10.36 11.54 -3.36
C ILE A 210 9.05 10.75 -3.16
N LEU A 211 9.15 9.48 -2.79
CA LEU A 211 7.97 8.63 -2.57
C LEU A 211 7.13 9.10 -1.38
N VAL A 212 7.75 9.49 -0.26
CA VAL A 212 7.02 10.04 0.90
C VAL A 212 6.34 11.36 0.55
N THR A 213 7.03 12.24 -0.18
CA THR A 213 6.46 13.51 -0.65
C THR A 213 5.27 13.26 -1.58
N GLY A 214 5.39 12.35 -2.54
CA GLY A 214 4.30 11.97 -3.42
C GLY A 214 3.12 11.34 -2.69
N THR A 215 3.39 10.50 -1.68
CA THR A 215 2.37 9.89 -0.81
C THR A 215 1.55 10.97 -0.11
N LEU A 216 2.20 12.01 0.42
CA LEU A 216 1.52 13.14 1.07
C LEU A 216 0.70 13.96 0.06
N LEU A 217 1.26 14.24 -1.12
CA LEU A 217 0.56 14.98 -2.18
C LEU A 217 -0.70 14.24 -2.65
N PHE A 218 -0.62 12.92 -2.88
CA PHE A 218 -1.76 12.11 -3.29
C PHE A 218 -2.82 11.99 -2.20
N LEU A 219 -2.40 11.89 -0.93
CA LEU A 219 -3.32 11.94 0.20
C LEU A 219 -4.09 13.27 0.23
N LEU A 220 -3.38 14.39 0.14
CA LEU A 220 -3.99 15.72 0.14
C LEU A 220 -4.93 15.91 -1.06
N ALA A 221 -4.51 15.49 -2.25
CA ALA A 221 -5.33 15.55 -3.46
C ALA A 221 -6.61 14.70 -3.33
N GLY A 222 -6.50 13.47 -2.82
CA GLY A 222 -7.65 12.60 -2.60
C GLY A 222 -8.64 13.17 -1.57
N LEU A 223 -8.14 13.69 -0.44
CA LEU A 223 -8.99 14.32 0.59
C LEU A 223 -9.65 15.60 0.07
N TYR A 224 -8.93 16.42 -0.67
CA TYR A 224 -9.45 17.65 -1.27
C TYR A 224 -10.58 17.36 -2.27
N ASN A 225 -10.42 16.32 -3.09
CA ASN A 225 -11.46 15.88 -4.02
C ASN A 225 -12.73 15.41 -3.28
N LEU A 226 -12.57 14.72 -2.15
CA LEU A 226 -13.69 14.35 -1.29
C LEU A 226 -14.39 15.57 -0.68
N GLN A 227 -13.62 16.57 -0.23
CA GLN A 227 -14.17 17.79 0.37
C GLN A 227 -14.93 18.67 -0.64
N LYS A 228 -14.37 18.89 -1.84
CA LYS A 228 -15.04 19.67 -2.89
C LYS A 228 -16.42 19.12 -3.26
N ARG A 229 -16.61 17.81 -3.15
CA ARG A 229 -17.88 17.13 -3.41
C ARG A 229 -18.98 17.53 -2.42
N GLU A 230 -18.63 17.94 -1.19
CA GLU A 230 -19.61 18.28 -0.16
C GLU A 230 -20.23 19.68 -0.34
N LYS A 231 -19.65 20.56 -1.16
CA LYS A 231 -20.18 21.92 -1.38
C LYS A 231 -21.32 22.01 -2.42
N PHE A 232 -21.64 20.93 -3.12
CA PHE A 232 -22.59 20.93 -4.24
C PHE A 232 -23.86 20.09 -3.98
N ILE A 233 -24.12 19.73 -2.72
CA ILE A 233 -25.40 19.18 -2.22
C ILE A 233 -25.90 20.14 -1.15
#